data_AF-A0A363TFM3-F1
#
_entry.id   AF-A0A363TFM3-F1
#
_cell.length_a   1.000
_cell.length_b   1.000
_cell.length_c   1.000
_cell.angle_alpha   90.00
_cell.angle_beta   90.00
_cell.angle_gamma   90.00
#
_symmetry.space_group_name_H-M   'P 1'
#
loop_
_entity.id
_entity.type
_entity.pdbx_description
1 polymer ?
#
loop_
_entity_poly.entity_id
_entity_poly.type
_entity_poly.pdbx_seq_one_letter_code
_entity_poly.pdbx_strand_id
1 'polypeptide(L)'
;MPHSTPDARLAQTLERIAEALERLGPRPPAVPDFAAADAFVWHPDGRRLVPIPRVNRVDMSLLKGIDRVRDVLVENTERFARGLPANNALLWGARG
;
A
#
# COMPACT_ATOMS: atom_id res chain seq x y z
N MET A 1 -7.81 14.66 53.47
CA MET A 1 -7.89 13.69 52.36
C MET A 1 -8.49 14.42 51.17
N PRO A 2 -7.76 14.67 50.05
CA PRO A 2 -8.35 15.37 48.93
C PRO A 2 -9.32 14.43 48.21
N HIS A 3 -10.60 14.76 48.22
CA HIS A 3 -11.62 14.03 47.47
C HIS A 3 -11.40 14.31 45.99
N SER A 4 -10.97 13.30 45.23
CA SER A 4 -10.91 13.38 43.76
C SER A 4 -12.30 13.74 43.24
N THR A 5 -12.40 14.87 42.55
CA THR A 5 -13.65 15.35 41.95
C THR A 5 -14.24 14.26 41.04
N PRO A 6 -15.58 14.16 40.95
CA PRO A 6 -16.24 13.17 40.08
C PRO A 6 -15.66 13.14 38.66
N ASP A 7 -15.33 14.31 38.12
CA ASP A 7 -14.74 14.47 36.78
C ASP A 7 -13.35 13.84 36.66
N ALA A 8 -12.52 13.94 37.70
CA ALA A 8 -11.19 13.33 37.71
C ALA A 8 -11.27 11.80 37.74
N ARG A 9 -12.26 11.24 38.44
CA ARG A 9 -12.51 9.79 38.45
C ARG A 9 -13.07 9.28 37.13
N LEU A 10 -13.92 10.07 36.48
CA LEU A 10 -14.43 9.76 35.15
C LEU A 10 -13.29 9.78 34.11
N ALA A 11 -12.45 10.81 34.11
CA ALA A 11 -11.30 10.91 33.23
C ALA A 11 -10.36 9.71 33.36
N GLN A 12 -10.00 9.34 34.60
CA GLN A 12 -9.15 8.17 34.86
C GLN A 12 -9.79 6.84 34.40
N THR A 13 -11.12 6.73 34.49
CA THR A 13 -11.84 5.53 34.03
C THR A 13 -11.84 5.47 32.50
N LEU A 14 -12.08 6.60 31.82
CA LEU A 14 -12.03 6.70 30.37
C LEU A 14 -10.63 6.40 29.83
N GLU A 15 -9.58 6.88 30.50
CA GLU A 15 -8.18 6.62 30.13
C GLU A 15 -7.84 5.13 30.26
N ARG A 16 -8.21 4.48 31.38
CA ARG A 16 -8.06 3.02 31.55
C ARG A 16 -8.80 2.21 30.49
N ILE A 17 -9.98 2.67 30.06
CA ILE A 17 -10.75 2.02 28.98
C ILE A 17 -10.03 2.21 27.65
N ALA A 18 -9.56 3.42 27.33
CA ALA A 18 -8.81 3.70 26.11
C ALA A 18 -7.56 2.81 26.01
N GLU A 19 -6.76 2.74 27.08
CA GLU A 19 -5.57 1.88 27.14
C GLU A 19 -5.92 0.38 26.99
N ALA A 20 -7.02 -0.07 27.57
CA ALA A 20 -7.48 -1.44 27.42
C ALA A 20 -7.91 -1.75 25.98
N LEU A 21 -8.59 -0.81 25.32
CA LEU A 21 -8.99 -0.92 23.93
C LEU A 21 -7.78 -0.89 22.98
N GLU A 22 -6.79 -0.04 23.24
CA GLU A 22 -5.55 0.03 22.46
C GLU A 22 -4.78 -1.30 22.47
N ARG A 23 -4.74 -1.99 23.63
CA ARG A 23 -4.11 -3.33 23.74
C ARG A 23 -4.85 -4.42 22.96
N LEU A 24 -6.15 -4.25 22.73
CA LEU A 24 -6.96 -5.21 21.96
C LEU A 24 -6.92 -4.92 20.44
N GLY A 25 -6.43 -3.74 20.05
CA GLY A 25 -6.32 -3.36 18.64
C GLY A 25 -5.35 -4.24 17.86
N PRO A 26 -5.63 -4.54 16.58
CA PRO A 26 -4.68 -5.24 15.73
C PRO A 26 -3.41 -4.39 15.57
N ARG A 27 -2.24 -5.05 15.59
CA ARG A 27 -0.95 -4.39 15.38
C ARG A 27 -0.99 -3.59 14.07
N PRO A 28 -0.51 -2.33 14.07
CA PRO A 28 -0.39 -1.56 12.84
C PRO A 28 0.38 -2.37 11.77
N PRO A 29 -0.06 -2.35 10.51
CA PRO A 29 0.64 -3.07 9.45
C PRO A 29 2.06 -2.54 9.33
N ALA A 30 3.02 -3.46 9.14
CA ALA A 30 4.41 -3.10 8.92
C ALA A 30 4.55 -2.33 7.60
N VAL A 31 5.42 -1.31 7.59
CA VAL A 31 5.79 -0.62 6.36
C VAL A 31 6.52 -1.61 5.44
N PRO A 32 6.09 -1.80 4.19
CA PRO A 32 6.75 -2.71 3.27
C PRO A 32 8.13 -2.17 2.89
N ASP A 33 9.13 -3.05 2.87
CA ASP A 33 10.45 -2.77 2.31
C ASP A 33 10.41 -2.89 0.79
N PHE A 34 10.38 -1.74 0.12
CA PHE A 34 10.34 -1.68 -1.35
C PHE A 34 11.68 -2.06 -2.01
N ALA A 35 12.78 -2.13 -1.26
CA ALA A 35 14.06 -2.59 -1.78
C ALA A 35 14.19 -4.13 -1.77
N ALA A 36 13.28 -4.84 -1.10
CA ALA A 36 13.36 -6.29 -0.94
C ALA A 36 13.06 -7.08 -2.23
N ALA A 37 12.35 -6.50 -3.21
CA ALA A 37 12.01 -7.15 -4.47
C ALA A 37 11.57 -6.14 -5.55
N ASP A 38 11.61 -6.56 -6.80
CA ASP A 38 11.13 -5.77 -7.94
C ASP A 38 9.60 -5.79 -8.11
N ALA A 39 8.90 -6.74 -7.48
CA ALA A 39 7.46 -6.90 -7.63
C ALA A 39 6.82 -7.37 -6.33
N PHE A 40 5.56 -6.96 -6.12
CA PHE A 40 4.81 -7.23 -4.91
C PHE A 40 3.36 -7.64 -5.24
N VAL A 41 2.81 -8.54 -4.43
CA VAL A 41 1.38 -8.87 -4.45
C VAL A 41 0.67 -8.06 -3.36
N TRP A 42 -0.41 -7.38 -3.75
CA TRP A 42 -1.31 -6.72 -2.80
C TRP A 42 -2.27 -7.73 -2.17
N HIS A 43 -2.26 -7.82 -0.84
CA HIS A 43 -3.24 -8.58 -0.08
C HIS A 43 -4.20 -7.63 0.65
N PRO A 44 -5.49 -7.55 0.23
CA PRO A 44 -6.46 -6.63 0.82
C PRO A 44 -6.73 -6.87 2.31
N ASP A 45 -6.82 -8.14 2.73
CA ASP A 45 -7.19 -8.53 4.09
C ASP A 45 -6.23 -8.00 5.16
N GLY A 46 -4.96 -7.79 4.78
CA GLY A 46 -3.92 -7.24 5.64
C GLY A 46 -3.35 -5.91 5.18
N ARG A 47 -3.92 -5.32 4.12
CA ARG A 47 -3.42 -4.10 3.46
C ARG A 47 -1.90 -4.09 3.29
N ARG A 48 -1.36 -5.23 2.85
CA ARG A 48 0.09 -5.48 2.81
C ARG A 48 0.58 -5.78 1.39
N LEU A 49 1.80 -5.36 1.13
CA LEU A 49 2.56 -5.73 -0.06
C LEU A 49 3.52 -6.84 0.29
N VAL A 50 3.41 -7.98 -0.41
CA VAL A 50 4.27 -9.15 -0.20
C VAL A 50 5.24 -9.27 -1.37
N PRO A 51 6.56 -9.31 -1.13
CA PRO A 51 7.54 -9.40 -2.20
C PRO A 51 7.40 -10.71 -2.98
N ILE A 52 7.63 -10.65 -4.28
CA ILE A 52 7.71 -11.81 -5.17
C ILE A 52 9.20 -12.11 -5.40
N PRO A 53 9.78 -13.17 -4.80
CA PRO A 53 11.22 -13.42 -4.87
C PRO A 53 11.71 -13.75 -6.29
N ARG A 54 10.84 -14.35 -7.11
CA ARG A 54 11.14 -14.67 -8.51
C ARG A 54 9.94 -14.34 -9.38
N VAL A 55 10.07 -13.27 -10.16
CA VAL A 55 9.06 -12.88 -11.15
C VAL A 55 9.27 -13.70 -12.43
N ASN A 56 8.23 -14.35 -12.92
CA ASN A 56 8.27 -15.00 -14.23
C ASN A 56 8.15 -13.93 -15.34
N ARG A 57 9.29 -13.33 -15.70
CA ARG A 57 9.38 -12.27 -16.70
C ARG A 57 9.43 -12.86 -18.10
N VAL A 58 8.66 -12.27 -19.02
CA VAL A 58 8.86 -12.47 -20.46
C VAL A 58 9.69 -11.30 -20.96
N ASP A 59 10.73 -11.59 -21.74
CA ASP A 59 11.57 -10.55 -22.33
C ASP A 59 10.76 -9.66 -23.27
N MET A 60 10.88 -8.34 -23.11
CA MET A 60 10.13 -7.35 -23.88
C MET A 60 10.39 -7.47 -25.39
N SER A 61 11.59 -7.91 -25.80
CA SER A 61 11.96 -8.10 -27.21
C SER A 61 11.20 -9.24 -27.91
N LEU A 62 10.67 -10.19 -27.13
CA LEU A 62 9.87 -11.30 -27.61
C LEU A 62 8.42 -10.88 -27.91
N LEU A 63 7.96 -9.78 -27.31
CA LEU A 63 6.62 -9.26 -27.53
C LEU A 63 6.58 -8.47 -28.85
N LYS A 64 5.76 -8.92 -29.80
CA LYS A 64 5.64 -8.31 -31.13
C LYS A 64 4.35 -7.51 -31.24
N GLY A 65 4.40 -6.39 -31.97
CA GLY A 65 3.23 -5.54 -32.25
C GLY A 65 2.81 -4.64 -31.08
N ILE A 66 3.57 -4.61 -29.98
CA ILE A 66 3.29 -3.77 -28.81
C ILE A 66 4.16 -2.52 -28.74
N ASP A 67 5.09 -2.30 -29.67
CA ASP A 67 6.11 -1.25 -29.59
C ASP A 67 5.50 0.13 -29.30
N ARG A 68 4.49 0.52 -30.08
CA ARG A 68 3.78 1.80 -29.86
C ARG A 68 3.14 1.90 -28.48
N VAL A 69 2.51 0.82 -28.00
CA VAL A 69 1.80 0.82 -26.71
C VAL A 69 2.81 0.85 -25.55
N ARG A 70 3.90 0.09 -25.66
CA ARG A 70 5.03 0.10 -24.73
C ARG A 70 5.59 1.52 -24.61
N ASP A 71 5.91 2.15 -25.73
CA ASP A 71 6.57 3.46 -25.74
C ASP A 71 5.66 4.55 -25.13
N VAL A 72 4.36 4.53 -25.46
CA VAL A 72 3.36 5.43 -24.85
C VAL A 72 3.24 5.20 -23.34
N LEU A 73 3.23 3.94 -22.90
CA LEU A 73 3.14 3.60 -21.49
C LEU A 73 4.36 4.10 -20.71
N VAL A 74 5.56 3.92 -21.26
CA VAL A 74 6.81 4.43 -20.67
C VAL A 74 6.77 5.95 -20.57
N GLU A 75 6.44 6.65 -21.66
CA GLU A 75 6.37 8.11 -21.67
C GLU A 75 5.37 8.66 -20.64
N ASN A 76 4.18 8.06 -20.55
CA ASN A 76 3.17 8.46 -19.57
C ASN A 76 3.64 8.18 -18.12
N THR A 77 4.33 7.06 -17.88
CA THR A 77 4.85 6.73 -16.56
C THR A 77 5.94 7.72 -16.12
N GLU A 78 6.80 8.15 -17.04
CA GLU A 78 7.78 9.19 -16.74
C GLU A 78 7.13 10.55 -16.46
N ARG A 79 6.07 10.92 -17.21
CA ARG A 79 5.30 12.14 -16.96
C ARG A 79 4.65 12.11 -15.57
N PHE A 80 4.09 10.97 -15.18
CA PHE A 80 3.55 10.75 -13.84
C PHE A 80 4.61 10.95 -12.76
N ALA A 81 5.78 10.32 -12.92
CA ALA A 81 6.89 10.46 -11.97
C ALA A 81 7.39 11.91 -11.85
N ARG A 82 7.23 12.73 -12.90
CA ARG A 82 7.53 14.17 -12.91
C ARG A 82 6.38 15.06 -12.42
N GLY A 83 5.24 14.50 -12.00
CA GLY A 83 4.08 15.25 -11.51
C GLY A 83 3.27 15.97 -12.60
N LEU A 84 3.45 15.61 -13.87
CA LEU A 84 2.70 16.17 -15.00
C LEU A 84 1.30 15.53 -15.10
N PRO A 85 0.29 16.21 -15.65
CA PRO A 85 -1.04 15.62 -15.89
C PRO A 85 -1.02 14.59 -17.05
N ALA A 86 -2.10 13.80 -17.16
CA ALA A 86 -2.33 12.73 -18.17
C ALA A 86 -1.50 11.44 -17.99
N ASN A 87 -1.80 10.70 -16.92
CA ASN A 87 -1.05 9.51 -16.49
C ASN A 87 -1.86 8.20 -16.52
N ASN A 88 -2.98 8.20 -17.24
CA ASN A 88 -3.87 7.04 -17.24
C ASN A 88 -3.35 5.99 -18.22
N ALA A 89 -3.21 4.76 -17.75
CA ALA A 89 -2.96 3.59 -18.57
C ALA A 89 -4.08 2.58 -18.35
N LEU A 90 -4.67 2.09 -19.44
CA LEU A 90 -5.60 0.97 -19.41
C LEU A 90 -4.87 -0.25 -19.96
N LEU A 91 -4.53 -1.19 -19.07
CA LEU A 91 -4.10 -2.52 -19.50
C LEU A 91 -5.37 -3.34 -19.74
N TRP A 92 -5.50 -3.91 -20.93
CA TRP A 92 -6.62 -4.79 -21.27
C TRP A 92 -6.10 -5.93 -22.14
N GLY A 93 -6.58 -7.13 -21.86
CA GLY A 93 -6.19 -8.36 -22.54
C GLY A 93 -7.08 -9.51 -22.07
N ALA A 94 -6.86 -10.73 -22.56
CA ALA A 94 -7.73 -11.88 -22.29
C ALA A 94 -7.88 -12.23 -20.80
N ARG A 95 -7.05 -11.69 -19.91
CA ARG A 95 -7.09 -11.94 -18.46
C ARG A 95 -7.01 -10.69 -17.58
N GLY A 96 -7.23 -9.50 -18.15
CA GLY A 96 -7.12 -8.23 -17.42
C GLY A 96 -5.66 -7.85 -17.20
#